data_AF-A0A1Y1MAP1-F1
#
_entry.id   AF-A0A1Y1MAP1-F1
#
_cell.length_a   1.000
_cell.length_b   1.000
_cell.length_c   1.000
_cell.angle_alpha   90.00
_cell.angle_beta   90.00
_cell.angle_gamma   90.00
#
_symmetry.space_group_name_H-M   'P 1'
#
loop_
_entity.id
_entity.type
_entity.pdbx_description
1 polymer ?
#
loop_
_entity_poly.entity_id
_entity_poly.type
_entity_poly.pdbx_seq_one_letter_code
_entity_poly.pdbx_strand_id
1 'polypeptide(L)'
;SAQLLETLFSRLLTSNPCPNINTEPVIWQLVRLLAAHEDSGLKGKIRKLAQILAEYQPDIRRVVVTKRKAFEEAVKGLGCHGLTPDVGGLTHLHVALKNEITNHIEAYKTVLHKLDDLGLVTNDSKKPVDASHHRLLSLQFEDVQQRLIDNTTLLTTLDKPALKQLKVLIETLSKRVQNDKEALFCISQLKRLQPIDENKPVATLLMTFTKGCGALLELMQAPESPCHSDGYHSESEQEVDKRNDATDRYAALYFQNRPRALEALDSLPELQYATQLKAKILFSVVVLAFRTCKNLRESKLRETLRSLHVDERTSAAHVF
;
A
#
# COMPACT_ATOMS: atom_id res chain seq x y z
N SER A 1 37.34 -6.25 -18.59
CA SER A 1 36.19 -5.61 -19.28
C SER A 1 35.77 -4.29 -18.66
N ALA A 2 35.63 -4.15 -17.33
CA ALA A 2 35.23 -2.87 -16.69
C ALA A 2 36.14 -1.67 -17.04
N GLN A 3 37.47 -1.82 -16.96
CA GLN A 3 38.43 -0.76 -17.33
C GLN A 3 38.32 -0.30 -18.79
N LEU A 4 37.92 -1.17 -19.72
CA LEU A 4 37.69 -0.81 -21.11
C LEU A 4 36.43 0.05 -21.25
N LEU A 5 35.36 -0.29 -20.52
CA LEU A 5 34.14 0.51 -20.47
C LEU A 5 34.39 1.86 -19.79
N GLU A 6 35.17 1.90 -18.72
CA GLU A 6 35.58 3.15 -18.08
C GLU A 6 36.32 4.07 -19.06
N THR A 7 37.29 3.51 -19.78
CA THR A 7 38.07 4.25 -20.78
C THR A 7 37.19 4.73 -21.92
N LEU A 8 36.27 3.89 -22.41
CA LEU A 8 35.30 4.24 -23.44
C LEU A 8 34.41 5.41 -22.99
N PHE A 9 33.67 5.26 -21.90
CA PHE A 9 32.73 6.30 -21.46
C PHE A 9 33.45 7.59 -21.03
N SER A 10 34.65 7.51 -20.46
CA SER A 10 35.47 8.71 -20.20
C SER A 10 35.83 9.45 -21.49
N ARG A 11 36.19 8.72 -22.55
CA ARG A 11 36.49 9.31 -23.87
C ARG A 11 35.24 9.92 -24.51
N LEU A 12 34.08 9.26 -24.36
CA LEU A 12 32.81 9.77 -24.88
C LEU A 12 32.37 11.05 -24.17
N LEU A 13 32.57 11.14 -22.85
CA LEU A 13 32.33 12.37 -22.07
C LEU A 13 33.18 13.55 -22.59
N THR A 14 34.42 13.28 -22.99
CA THR A 14 35.32 14.31 -23.56
C THR A 14 35.09 14.59 -25.04
N SER A 15 34.23 13.83 -25.72
CA SER A 15 33.90 14.02 -27.13
C SER A 15 32.92 15.18 -27.29
N ASN A 16 33.13 16.03 -28.30
CA ASN A 16 32.20 17.09 -28.65
C ASN A 16 31.80 16.99 -30.13
N PRO A 17 30.53 16.69 -30.45
CA PRO A 17 29.42 16.43 -29.51
C PRO A 17 29.57 15.09 -28.79
N CYS A 18 29.00 15.02 -27.58
CA CYS A 18 28.93 13.78 -26.80
C CYS A 18 27.87 12.87 -27.44
N PRO A 19 28.23 11.69 -27.98
CA PRO A 19 27.27 10.80 -28.60
C PRO A 19 26.35 10.20 -27.53
N ASN A 20 25.07 9.95 -27.85
CA ASN A 20 24.10 9.33 -26.93
C ASN A 20 24.05 7.81 -27.16
N ILE A 21 24.77 7.05 -26.33
CA ILE A 21 24.77 5.59 -26.37
C ILE A 21 23.87 5.06 -25.25
N ASN A 22 23.06 4.04 -25.56
CA ASN A 22 22.23 3.39 -24.56
C ASN A 22 23.09 2.70 -23.48
N THR A 23 23.16 3.30 -22.30
CA THR A 23 23.91 2.75 -21.16
C THR A 23 23.13 1.71 -20.35
N GLU A 24 21.83 1.56 -20.62
CA GLU A 24 20.93 0.71 -19.85
C GLU A 24 21.40 -0.76 -19.71
N PRO A 25 21.89 -1.43 -20.78
CA PRO A 25 22.41 -2.81 -20.65
C PRO A 25 23.63 -2.91 -19.72
N VAL A 26 24.52 -1.91 -19.75
CA VAL A 26 25.72 -1.88 -18.89
C VAL A 26 25.30 -1.73 -17.44
N ILE A 27 24.33 -0.85 -17.18
CA ILE A 27 23.79 -0.57 -15.85
C ILE A 27 23.16 -1.82 -15.23
N TRP A 28 22.29 -2.50 -15.96
CA TRP A 28 21.62 -3.69 -15.46
C TRP A 28 22.57 -4.88 -15.27
N GLN A 29 23.64 -4.93 -16.07
CA GLN A 29 24.72 -5.88 -15.83
C GLN A 29 25.51 -5.57 -14.55
N LEU A 30 25.78 -4.29 -14.25
CA LEU A 30 26.40 -3.88 -12.99
C LEU A 30 25.50 -4.19 -11.79
N VAL A 31 24.20 -3.89 -11.89
CA VAL A 31 23.20 -4.27 -10.87
C VAL A 31 23.24 -5.76 -10.60
N ARG A 32 23.27 -6.60 -11.65
CA ARG A 32 23.34 -8.06 -11.52
C ARG A 32 24.62 -8.52 -10.81
N LEU A 33 25.77 -7.97 -11.20
CA LEU A 33 27.05 -8.30 -10.58
C LEU A 33 27.08 -7.94 -9.10
N LEU A 34 26.57 -6.74 -8.76
CA LEU A 34 26.42 -6.27 -7.37
C LEU A 34 25.40 -7.07 -6.57
N ALA A 35 24.38 -7.61 -7.24
CA ALA A 35 23.39 -8.45 -6.62
C ALA A 35 23.92 -9.87 -6.31
N ALA A 36 24.79 -10.39 -7.18
CA ALA A 36 25.37 -11.73 -7.06
C ALA A 36 26.60 -11.80 -6.12
N HIS A 37 27.32 -10.70 -5.94
CA HIS A 37 28.56 -10.68 -5.18
C HIS A 37 28.52 -9.62 -4.07
N GLU A 38 28.77 -10.05 -2.83
CA GLU A 38 28.98 -9.15 -1.68
C GLU A 38 30.43 -8.66 -1.53
N ASP A 39 31.32 -9.04 -2.47
CA ASP A 39 32.75 -8.73 -2.40
C ASP A 39 33.00 -7.19 -2.43
N SER A 40 33.57 -6.68 -1.35
CA SER A 40 33.96 -5.27 -1.21
C SER A 40 35.01 -4.87 -2.26
N GLY A 41 35.84 -5.82 -2.73
CA GLY A 41 36.79 -5.63 -3.81
C GLY A 41 36.13 -5.38 -5.17
N LEU A 42 34.96 -5.97 -5.42
CA LEU A 42 34.19 -5.72 -6.65
C LEU A 42 33.63 -4.30 -6.66
N LYS A 43 33.06 -3.84 -5.54
CA LYS A 43 32.54 -2.46 -5.40
C LYS A 43 33.62 -1.42 -5.70
N GLY A 44 34.85 -1.63 -5.20
CA GLY A 44 35.98 -0.75 -5.51
C GLY A 44 36.33 -0.70 -7.00
N LYS A 45 36.35 -1.87 -7.67
CA LYS A 45 36.72 -1.99 -9.10
C LYS A 45 35.72 -1.36 -10.07
N ILE A 46 34.44 -1.25 -9.70
CA ILE A 46 33.38 -0.72 -10.58
C ILE A 46 32.88 0.66 -10.15
N ARG A 47 33.38 1.21 -9.03
CA ARG A 47 32.97 2.53 -8.52
C ARG A 47 33.20 3.62 -9.56
N LYS A 48 34.40 3.67 -10.13
CA LYS A 48 34.76 4.70 -11.12
C LYS A 48 33.88 4.61 -12.36
N LEU A 49 33.63 3.39 -12.86
CA LEU A 49 32.66 3.17 -13.94
C LEU A 49 31.25 3.67 -13.60
N ALA A 50 30.74 3.37 -12.40
CA ALA A 50 29.41 3.80 -11.98
C ALA A 50 29.28 5.35 -11.94
N GLN A 51 30.32 6.03 -11.45
CA GLN A 51 30.39 7.50 -11.41
C GLN A 51 30.43 8.10 -12.82
N ILE A 52 31.28 7.57 -13.70
CA ILE A 52 31.37 8.00 -15.10
C ILE A 52 30.03 7.81 -15.82
N LEU A 53 29.32 6.69 -15.58
CA LEU A 53 28.02 6.43 -16.18
C LEU A 53 26.94 7.40 -15.66
N ALA A 54 26.98 7.76 -14.38
CA ALA A 54 26.07 8.73 -13.80
C ALA A 54 26.29 10.15 -14.36
N GLU A 55 27.55 10.51 -14.62
CA GLU A 55 27.91 11.78 -15.26
C GLU A 55 27.52 11.80 -16.75
N TYR A 56 27.74 10.69 -17.45
CA TYR A 56 27.43 10.56 -18.87
C TYR A 56 25.92 10.54 -19.16
N GLN A 57 25.11 9.93 -18.29
CA GLN A 57 23.65 9.88 -18.44
C GLN A 57 22.95 10.13 -17.09
N PRO A 58 22.69 11.38 -16.69
CA PRO A 58 22.15 11.71 -15.36
C PRO A 58 20.77 11.09 -15.08
N ASP A 59 19.95 10.92 -16.12
CA ASP A 59 18.63 10.27 -16.02
C ASP A 59 18.70 8.81 -15.56
N ILE A 60 19.85 8.15 -15.73
CA ILE A 60 19.99 6.72 -15.41
C ILE A 60 19.79 6.46 -13.92
N ARG A 61 20.19 7.41 -13.06
CA ARG A 61 19.97 7.34 -11.62
C ARG A 61 18.49 7.29 -11.30
N ARG A 62 17.69 8.15 -11.94
CA ARG A 62 16.22 8.17 -11.80
C ARG A 62 15.61 6.86 -12.28
N VAL A 63 16.06 6.32 -13.40
CA VAL A 63 15.60 5.02 -13.94
C VAL A 63 15.84 3.90 -12.93
N VAL A 64 17.05 3.81 -12.35
CA VAL A 64 17.41 2.79 -11.36
C VAL A 64 16.58 2.96 -10.08
N VAL A 65 16.38 4.19 -9.59
CA VAL A 65 15.53 4.47 -8.41
C VAL A 65 14.09 4.04 -8.64
N THR A 66 13.49 4.41 -9.78
CA THR A 66 12.11 4.04 -10.11
C THR A 66 11.94 2.53 -10.20
N LYS A 67 12.88 1.84 -10.85
CA LYS A 67 12.85 0.37 -10.94
C LYS A 67 13.06 -0.30 -9.58
N ARG A 68 13.96 0.22 -8.74
CA ARG A 68 14.15 -0.27 -7.37
C ARG A 68 12.85 -0.19 -6.56
N LYS A 69 12.17 0.96 -6.59
CA LYS A 69 10.86 1.14 -5.93
C LYS A 69 9.80 0.18 -6.46
N ALA A 70 9.75 -0.05 -7.77
CA ALA A 70 8.80 -1.00 -8.36
C ALA A 70 9.04 -2.43 -7.85
N PHE A 71 10.30 -2.85 -7.70
CA PHE A 71 10.64 -4.15 -7.13
C PHE A 71 10.29 -4.24 -5.64
N GLU A 72 10.54 -3.19 -4.86
CA GLU A 72 10.19 -3.10 -3.43
C GLU A 72 8.67 -3.23 -3.21
N GLU A 73 7.86 -2.47 -3.97
CA GLU A 73 6.40 -2.53 -3.87
C GLU A 73 5.87 -3.89 -4.35
N ALA A 74 6.44 -4.49 -5.40
CA ALA A 74 6.06 -5.84 -5.82
C ALA A 74 6.35 -6.89 -4.74
N VAL A 75 7.51 -6.83 -4.06
CA VAL A 75 7.86 -7.74 -2.95
C VAL A 75 6.89 -7.56 -1.77
N LYS A 76 6.57 -6.31 -1.42
CA LYS A 76 5.57 -5.99 -0.38
C LYS A 76 4.18 -6.50 -0.75
N GLY A 77 3.80 -6.38 -2.02
CA GLY A 77 2.54 -6.92 -2.55
C GLY A 77 2.47 -8.44 -2.41
N LEU A 78 3.54 -9.15 -2.74
CA LEU A 78 3.67 -10.60 -2.52
C LEU A 78 3.51 -10.95 -1.04
N GLY A 79 4.11 -10.19 -0.12
CA GLY A 79 3.97 -10.38 1.32
C GLY A 79 2.53 -10.23 1.86
N CYS A 80 1.66 -9.51 1.14
CA CYS A 80 0.24 -9.35 1.52
C CYS A 80 -0.62 -10.60 1.24
N HIS A 81 -0.08 -11.66 0.64
CA HIS A 81 -0.79 -12.90 0.30
C HIS A 81 -0.94 -13.89 1.47
N GLY A 82 -0.75 -13.41 2.71
CA GLY A 82 -0.86 -14.21 3.92
C GLY A 82 -2.28 -14.68 4.23
N LEU A 83 -2.56 -14.88 5.52
CA LEU A 83 -3.88 -15.30 5.96
C LEU A 83 -4.87 -14.13 5.95
N THR A 84 -6.11 -14.43 5.62
CA THR A 84 -7.26 -13.53 5.64
C THR A 84 -8.06 -13.77 6.92
N PRO A 85 -8.52 -12.72 7.62
CA PRO A 85 -9.41 -12.90 8.77
C PRO A 85 -10.77 -13.46 8.33
N ASP A 86 -11.25 -14.43 9.08
CA ASP A 86 -12.54 -15.09 8.97
C ASP A 86 -13.19 -15.13 10.38
N VAL A 87 -14.47 -15.48 10.46
CA VAL A 87 -15.27 -15.52 11.70
C VAL A 87 -14.61 -16.37 12.80
N GLY A 88 -13.86 -17.42 12.41
CA GLY A 88 -13.17 -18.34 13.32
C GLY A 88 -11.65 -18.11 13.49
N GLY A 89 -11.09 -17.06 12.90
CA GLY A 89 -9.64 -16.78 12.96
C GLY A 89 -9.02 -16.50 11.60
N LEU A 90 -7.73 -16.80 11.44
CA LEU A 90 -6.99 -16.54 10.20
C LEU A 90 -7.02 -17.76 9.28
N THR A 91 -7.50 -17.60 8.05
CA THR A 91 -7.59 -18.69 7.05
C THR A 91 -7.06 -18.26 5.68
N HIS A 92 -6.90 -19.19 4.74
CA HIS A 92 -6.57 -18.81 3.37
C HIS A 92 -7.76 -18.13 2.69
N LEU A 93 -7.49 -17.10 1.87
CA LEU A 93 -8.54 -16.33 1.18
C LEU A 93 -9.55 -17.20 0.42
N HIS A 94 -9.09 -18.25 -0.27
CA HIS A 94 -9.99 -19.13 -1.03
C HIS A 94 -10.92 -19.93 -0.12
N VAL A 95 -10.44 -20.32 1.06
CA VAL A 95 -11.25 -21.01 2.07
C VAL A 95 -12.28 -20.04 2.66
N ALA A 96 -11.85 -18.83 3.03
CA ALA A 96 -12.76 -17.78 3.51
C ALA A 96 -13.85 -17.46 2.47
N LEU A 97 -13.48 -17.27 1.20
CA LEU A 97 -14.43 -17.03 0.10
C LEU A 97 -15.41 -18.19 -0.07
N LYS A 98 -14.92 -19.43 -0.04
CA LYS A 98 -15.78 -20.61 -0.16
C LYS A 98 -16.80 -20.66 0.97
N ASN A 99 -16.34 -20.54 2.22
CA ASN A 99 -17.21 -20.55 3.39
C ASN A 99 -18.25 -19.43 3.31
N GLU A 100 -17.82 -18.23 2.93
CA GLU A 100 -18.71 -17.07 2.86
C GLU A 100 -19.79 -17.23 1.78
N ILE A 101 -19.43 -17.74 0.60
CA ILE A 101 -20.39 -18.03 -0.47
C ILE A 101 -21.36 -19.14 -0.05
N THR A 102 -20.88 -20.18 0.64
CA THR A 102 -21.75 -21.25 1.17
C THR A 102 -22.75 -20.67 2.18
N ASN A 103 -22.33 -19.80 3.09
CA ASN A 103 -23.20 -19.12 4.04
C ASN A 103 -24.28 -18.26 3.34
N HIS A 104 -23.92 -17.55 2.26
CA HIS A 104 -24.87 -16.83 1.42
C HIS A 104 -25.92 -17.75 0.82
N ILE A 105 -25.48 -18.87 0.22
CA ILE A 105 -26.39 -19.84 -0.39
C ILE A 105 -27.38 -20.38 0.64
N GLU A 106 -26.91 -20.77 1.83
CA GLU A 106 -27.77 -21.29 2.89
C GLU A 106 -28.77 -20.25 3.42
N ALA A 107 -28.30 -19.02 3.65
CA ALA A 107 -29.16 -17.92 4.09
C ALA A 107 -30.24 -17.60 3.05
N TYR A 108 -29.87 -17.50 1.77
CA TYR A 108 -30.81 -17.20 0.70
C TYR A 108 -31.78 -18.34 0.43
N LYS A 109 -31.36 -19.60 0.51
CA LYS A 109 -32.28 -20.75 0.45
C LYS A 109 -33.30 -20.71 1.59
N THR A 110 -32.86 -20.39 2.80
CA THR A 110 -33.76 -20.27 3.97
C THR A 110 -34.75 -19.12 3.78
N VAL A 111 -34.30 -17.98 3.26
CA VAL A 111 -35.16 -16.82 2.99
C VAL A 111 -36.15 -17.11 1.88
N LEU A 112 -35.73 -17.78 0.81
CA LEU A 112 -36.61 -18.19 -0.28
C LEU A 112 -37.73 -19.10 0.23
N HIS A 113 -37.41 -20.12 1.03
CA HIS A 113 -38.43 -21.00 1.62
C HIS A 113 -39.44 -20.21 2.46
N LYS A 114 -38.96 -19.28 3.31
CA LYS A 114 -39.86 -18.43 4.12
C LYS A 114 -40.73 -17.51 3.26
N LEU A 115 -40.19 -16.99 2.16
CA LEU A 115 -40.95 -16.16 1.23
C LEU A 115 -42.00 -16.98 0.47
N ASP A 116 -41.71 -18.23 0.13
CA ASP A 116 -42.69 -19.14 -0.47
C ASP A 116 -43.82 -19.44 0.53
N ASP A 117 -43.50 -19.71 1.79
CA ASP A 117 -44.50 -19.92 2.87
C ASP A 117 -45.40 -18.68 3.05
N LEU A 118 -44.81 -17.47 3.06
CA LEU A 118 -45.56 -16.21 3.13
C LEU A 118 -46.37 -15.94 1.86
N GLY A 119 -45.82 -16.31 0.69
CA GLY A 119 -46.45 -16.15 -0.61
C GLY A 119 -47.73 -16.98 -0.75
N LEU A 120 -47.73 -18.19 -0.20
CA LEU A 120 -48.89 -19.08 -0.16
C LEU A 120 -50.07 -18.48 0.64
N VAL A 121 -49.79 -17.66 1.66
CA VAL A 121 -50.79 -16.92 2.45
C VAL A 121 -51.38 -15.73 1.67
N THR A 122 -50.66 -15.21 0.66
CA THR A 122 -51.04 -14.00 -0.09
C THR A 122 -51.80 -14.24 -1.40
N ASN A 123 -52.15 -15.49 -1.72
CA ASN A 123 -52.82 -15.85 -2.99
C ASN A 123 -54.29 -15.36 -3.11
N ASP A 124 -54.84 -14.69 -2.11
CA ASP A 124 -56.12 -13.99 -2.23
C ASP A 124 -56.00 -12.64 -2.97
N SER A 125 -55.95 -12.77 -4.29
CA SER A 125 -56.74 -12.01 -5.28
C SER A 125 -57.26 -10.60 -4.93
N LYS A 126 -56.43 -9.56 -5.18
CA LYS A 126 -56.84 -8.27 -5.81
C LYS A 126 -55.62 -7.37 -6.05
N LYS A 127 -55.70 -6.48 -7.04
CA LYS A 127 -54.65 -5.49 -7.32
C LYS A 127 -54.35 -4.67 -6.04
N PRO A 128 -53.08 -4.48 -5.66
CA PRO A 128 -52.68 -3.99 -4.34
C PRO A 128 -53.17 -2.57 -3.99
N VAL A 129 -53.60 -1.79 -4.98
CA VAL A 129 -53.97 -0.37 -4.82
C VAL A 129 -55.46 -0.20 -4.44
N ASP A 130 -56.36 -1.01 -4.99
CA ASP A 130 -57.81 -0.87 -4.77
C ASP A 130 -58.28 -1.46 -3.42
N ALA A 131 -57.47 -2.32 -2.82
CA ALA A 131 -57.74 -2.96 -1.53
C ALA A 131 -57.15 -2.21 -0.32
N SER A 132 -56.31 -1.19 -0.53
CA SER A 132 -55.48 -0.60 0.53
C SER A 132 -56.30 0.04 1.67
N HIS A 133 -57.31 0.86 1.35
CA HIS A 133 -58.11 1.55 2.36
C HIS A 133 -59.02 0.61 3.14
N HIS A 134 -59.68 -0.35 2.46
CA HIS A 134 -60.47 -1.38 3.12
C HIS A 134 -59.60 -2.34 3.95
N ARG A 135 -58.43 -2.73 3.46
CA ARG A 135 -57.46 -3.59 4.16
C ARG A 135 -56.89 -2.90 5.41
N LEU A 136 -56.66 -1.59 5.35
CA LEU A 136 -56.23 -0.80 6.50
C LEU A 136 -57.31 -0.78 7.59
N LEU A 137 -58.58 -0.65 7.19
CA LEU A 137 -59.71 -0.64 8.12
C LEU A 137 -60.03 -2.02 8.70
N SER A 138 -59.66 -3.11 8.02
CA SER A 138 -59.87 -4.49 8.49
C SER A 138 -58.68 -5.09 9.25
N LEU A 139 -57.54 -4.39 9.30
CA LEU A 139 -56.29 -4.89 9.88
C LEU A 139 -56.43 -5.08 11.40
N GLN A 140 -56.25 -6.31 11.87
CA GLN A 140 -56.28 -6.62 13.30
C GLN A 140 -54.89 -6.53 13.93
N PHE A 141 -54.86 -6.42 15.26
CA PHE A 141 -53.61 -6.42 16.03
C PHE A 141 -52.77 -7.68 15.75
N GLU A 142 -53.43 -8.85 15.70
CA GLU A 142 -52.77 -10.14 15.42
C GLU A 142 -52.09 -10.16 14.04
N ASP A 143 -52.72 -9.56 13.02
CA ASP A 143 -52.15 -9.45 11.67
C ASP A 143 -50.86 -8.60 11.66
N VAL A 144 -50.85 -7.51 12.43
CA VAL A 144 -49.67 -6.64 12.57
C VAL A 144 -48.56 -7.36 13.33
N GLN A 145 -48.92 -8.09 14.39
CA GLN A 145 -47.97 -8.85 15.18
C GLN A 145 -47.33 -9.96 14.35
N GLN A 146 -48.11 -10.73 13.58
CA GLN A 146 -47.57 -11.78 12.72
C GLN A 146 -46.65 -11.19 11.64
N ARG A 147 -47.07 -10.09 10.98
CA ARG A 147 -46.22 -9.40 10.00
C ARG A 147 -44.90 -8.91 10.60
N LEU A 148 -44.92 -8.41 11.83
CA LEU A 148 -43.71 -8.00 12.53
C LEU A 148 -42.79 -9.20 12.76
N ILE A 149 -43.33 -10.34 13.21
CA ILE A 149 -42.57 -11.58 13.42
C ILE A 149 -41.95 -12.05 12.10
N ASP A 150 -42.72 -12.10 11.02
CA ASP A 150 -42.27 -12.56 9.70
C ASP A 150 -41.16 -11.66 9.16
N ASN A 151 -41.38 -10.35 9.18
CA ASN A 151 -40.41 -9.36 8.70
C ASN A 151 -39.14 -9.37 9.55
N THR A 152 -39.26 -9.47 10.88
CA THR A 152 -38.11 -9.57 11.79
C THR A 152 -37.31 -10.84 11.52
N THR A 153 -37.99 -11.94 11.26
CA THR A 153 -37.38 -13.24 10.95
C THR A 153 -36.60 -13.19 9.63
N LEU A 154 -37.17 -12.57 8.59
CA LEU A 154 -36.48 -12.34 7.31
C LEU A 154 -35.26 -11.44 7.49
N LEU A 155 -35.43 -10.30 8.17
CA LEU A 155 -34.36 -9.34 8.43
C LEU A 155 -33.21 -10.00 9.19
N THR A 156 -33.50 -10.74 10.26
CA THR A 156 -32.49 -11.43 11.07
C THR A 156 -31.73 -12.49 10.27
N THR A 157 -32.41 -13.17 9.33
CA THR A 157 -31.76 -14.18 8.47
C THR A 157 -30.82 -13.53 7.46
N LEU A 158 -31.18 -12.34 6.94
CA LEU A 158 -30.42 -11.59 5.94
C LEU A 158 -29.34 -10.66 6.52
N ASP A 159 -29.43 -10.29 7.79
CA ASP A 159 -28.47 -9.37 8.43
C ASP A 159 -27.30 -10.09 9.11
N LYS A 160 -27.01 -11.34 8.70
CA LYS A 160 -25.92 -12.13 9.27
C LYS A 160 -24.55 -11.49 8.95
N PRO A 161 -23.61 -11.44 9.92
CA PRO A 161 -22.28 -10.88 9.71
C PRO A 161 -21.49 -11.50 8.55
N ALA A 162 -21.63 -12.82 8.35
CA ALA A 162 -21.08 -13.53 7.20
C ALA A 162 -21.44 -12.78 5.90
N LEU A 163 -22.72 -12.47 5.70
CA LEU A 163 -23.23 -11.85 4.47
C LEU A 163 -22.59 -10.49 4.15
N LYS A 164 -21.94 -9.84 5.13
CA LYS A 164 -21.25 -8.56 4.98
C LYS A 164 -19.76 -8.71 4.60
N GLN A 165 -19.15 -9.86 4.84
CA GLN A 165 -17.72 -10.11 4.60
C GLN A 165 -17.38 -10.30 3.11
N LEU A 166 -18.31 -10.78 2.30
CA LEU A 166 -18.05 -11.15 0.90
C LEU A 166 -17.42 -10.00 0.10
N LYS A 167 -17.91 -8.77 0.27
CA LYS A 167 -17.35 -7.58 -0.41
C LYS A 167 -15.87 -7.38 -0.08
N VAL A 168 -15.52 -7.49 1.21
CA VAL A 168 -14.13 -7.33 1.69
C VAL A 168 -13.23 -8.44 1.15
N LEU A 169 -13.72 -9.67 1.09
CA LEU A 169 -12.98 -10.80 0.51
C LEU A 169 -12.73 -10.62 -0.99
N ILE A 170 -13.72 -10.10 -1.74
CA ILE A 170 -13.58 -9.78 -3.16
C ILE A 170 -12.55 -8.65 -3.38
N GLU A 171 -12.61 -7.59 -2.57
CA GLU A 171 -11.61 -6.51 -2.61
C GLU A 171 -10.20 -7.03 -2.32
N THR A 172 -10.07 -7.95 -1.36
CA THR A 172 -8.81 -8.61 -1.03
C THR A 172 -8.31 -9.47 -2.19
N LEU A 173 -9.19 -10.23 -2.85
CA LEU A 173 -8.85 -11.03 -4.03
C LEU A 173 -8.38 -10.14 -5.19
N SER A 174 -9.10 -9.06 -5.46
CA SER A 174 -8.75 -8.08 -6.49
C SER A 174 -7.35 -7.50 -6.25
N LYS A 175 -7.04 -7.13 -4.99
CA LYS A 175 -5.72 -6.63 -4.61
C LYS A 175 -4.62 -7.68 -4.80
N ARG A 176 -4.86 -8.95 -4.45
CA ARG A 176 -3.91 -10.05 -4.67
C ARG A 176 -3.60 -10.23 -6.16
N VAL A 177 -4.64 -10.25 -7.00
CA VAL A 177 -4.47 -10.33 -8.46
C VAL A 177 -3.62 -9.17 -8.98
N GLN A 178 -3.85 -7.95 -8.49
CA GLN A 178 -3.06 -6.79 -8.89
C GLN A 178 -1.59 -6.92 -8.47
N ASN A 179 -1.33 -7.34 -7.23
CA ASN A 179 0.02 -7.57 -6.72
C ASN A 179 0.77 -8.64 -7.56
N ASP A 180 0.10 -9.74 -7.91
CA ASP A 180 0.68 -10.80 -8.75
C ASP A 180 1.01 -10.29 -10.16
N LYS A 181 0.12 -9.49 -10.76
CA LYS A 181 0.38 -8.83 -12.05
C LYS A 181 1.61 -7.93 -11.98
N GLU A 182 1.76 -7.14 -10.93
CA GLU A 182 2.91 -6.25 -10.73
C GLU A 182 4.21 -7.04 -10.55
N ALA A 183 4.18 -8.14 -9.78
CA ALA A 183 5.32 -9.02 -9.62
C ALA A 183 5.74 -9.68 -10.95
N LEU A 184 4.79 -10.23 -11.71
CA LEU A 184 5.04 -10.83 -13.02
C LEU A 184 5.51 -9.80 -14.04
N PHE A 185 4.97 -8.58 -14.00
CA PHE A 185 5.46 -7.48 -14.81
C PHE A 185 6.92 -7.18 -14.50
N CYS A 186 7.29 -7.06 -13.22
CA CYS A 186 8.68 -6.83 -12.81
C CYS A 186 9.61 -7.95 -13.28
N ILE A 187 9.23 -9.21 -13.13
CA ILE A 187 9.99 -10.36 -13.62
C ILE A 187 10.13 -10.32 -15.15
N SER A 188 9.06 -10.00 -15.88
CA SER A 188 9.09 -9.89 -17.34
C SER A 188 10.06 -8.79 -17.80
N GLN A 189 10.13 -7.67 -17.08
CA GLN A 189 11.09 -6.60 -17.35
C GLN A 189 12.52 -7.08 -17.12
N LEU A 190 12.76 -7.83 -16.03
CA LEU A 190 14.08 -8.41 -15.74
C LEU A 190 14.50 -9.46 -16.79
N LYS A 191 13.56 -10.28 -17.29
CA LYS A 191 13.83 -11.29 -18.34
C LYS A 191 14.33 -10.68 -19.65
N ARG A 192 13.92 -9.44 -19.96
CA ARG A 192 14.43 -8.71 -21.13
C ARG A 192 15.86 -8.20 -20.96
N LEU A 193 16.28 -8.01 -19.72
CA LEU A 193 17.62 -7.52 -19.38
C LEU A 193 18.62 -8.66 -19.25
N GLN A 194 18.15 -9.86 -18.86
CA GLN A 194 19.00 -11.03 -18.67
C GLN A 194 18.18 -12.34 -18.53
N PRO A 195 18.84 -13.50 -18.71
CA PRO A 195 18.25 -14.80 -18.35
C PRO A 195 17.96 -14.88 -16.85
N ILE A 196 16.79 -15.39 -16.49
CA ILE A 196 16.37 -15.63 -15.10
C ILE A 196 16.13 -17.12 -14.91
N ASP A 197 16.56 -17.64 -13.77
CA ASP A 197 16.20 -18.99 -13.31
C ASP A 197 14.77 -19.00 -12.76
N GLU A 198 13.87 -19.65 -13.48
CA GLU A 198 12.44 -19.73 -13.12
C GLU A 198 12.18 -20.58 -11.88
N ASN A 199 13.15 -21.37 -11.42
CA ASN A 199 13.03 -22.17 -10.20
C ASN A 199 13.24 -21.34 -8.93
N LYS A 200 13.78 -20.11 -9.05
CA LYS A 200 14.01 -19.26 -7.90
C LYS A 200 12.72 -18.57 -7.46
N PRO A 201 12.49 -18.42 -6.13
CA PRO A 201 11.34 -17.68 -5.64
C PRO A 201 11.34 -16.24 -6.18
N VAL A 202 10.18 -15.80 -6.69
CA VAL A 202 10.00 -14.45 -7.27
C VAL A 202 10.44 -13.36 -6.31
N ALA A 203 10.05 -13.46 -5.04
CA ALA A 203 10.46 -12.50 -4.01
C ALA A 203 11.99 -12.44 -3.86
N THR A 204 12.68 -13.58 -3.82
CA THR A 204 14.14 -13.65 -3.75
C THR A 204 14.80 -12.99 -4.95
N LEU A 205 14.29 -13.23 -6.16
CA LEU A 205 14.78 -12.58 -7.38
C LEU A 205 14.66 -11.06 -7.25
N LEU A 206 13.46 -10.55 -6.98
CA LEU A 206 13.20 -9.11 -6.88
C LEU A 206 14.01 -8.44 -5.77
N MET A 207 14.15 -9.08 -4.61
CA MET A 207 14.97 -8.57 -3.50
C MET A 207 16.47 -8.52 -3.86
N THR A 208 16.96 -9.54 -4.56
CA THR A 208 18.37 -9.59 -5.03
C THR A 208 18.65 -8.42 -5.99
N PHE A 209 17.75 -8.15 -6.93
CA PHE A 209 17.84 -6.99 -7.81
C PHE A 209 17.70 -5.66 -7.08
N THR A 210 16.78 -5.56 -6.13
CA THR A 210 16.60 -4.37 -5.28
C THR A 210 17.90 -4.02 -4.55
N LYS A 211 18.57 -5.01 -3.98
CA LYS A 211 19.87 -4.87 -3.34
C LYS A 211 20.95 -4.40 -4.32
N GLY A 212 21.02 -5.01 -5.51
CA GLY A 212 21.96 -4.59 -6.56
C GLY A 212 21.74 -3.13 -7.00
N CYS A 213 20.49 -2.70 -7.14
CA CYS A 213 20.13 -1.31 -7.42
C CYS A 213 20.59 -0.39 -6.28
N GLY A 214 20.38 -0.78 -5.02
CA GLY A 214 20.87 -0.05 -3.85
C GLY A 214 22.39 0.15 -3.89
N ALA A 215 23.14 -0.93 -4.07
CA ALA A 215 24.60 -0.88 -4.15
C ALA A 215 25.10 -0.04 -5.32
N LEU A 216 24.44 -0.08 -6.48
CA LEU A 216 24.83 0.76 -7.62
C LEU A 216 24.56 2.24 -7.34
N LEU A 217 23.41 2.56 -6.75
CA LEU A 217 23.04 3.93 -6.38
C LEU A 217 23.96 4.52 -5.30
N GLU A 218 24.51 3.69 -4.41
CA GLU A 218 25.58 4.08 -3.48
C GLU A 218 26.87 4.43 -4.22
N LEU A 219 27.26 3.64 -5.23
CA LEU A 219 28.49 3.88 -6.00
C LEU A 219 28.39 5.08 -6.95
N MET A 220 27.19 5.39 -7.43
CA MET A 220 26.91 6.56 -8.26
C MET A 220 26.92 7.87 -7.48
N GLN A 221 26.84 7.83 -6.15
CA GLN A 221 27.03 9.02 -5.32
C GLN A 221 28.50 9.44 -5.39
N ALA A 222 28.75 10.72 -5.64
CA ALA A 222 30.09 11.28 -5.52
C ALA A 222 30.58 11.07 -4.08
N PRO A 223 31.89 10.85 -3.86
CA PRO A 223 32.43 10.99 -2.51
C PRO A 223 32.12 12.42 -2.06
N GLU A 224 31.53 12.58 -0.88
CA GLU A 224 31.44 13.91 -0.26
C GLU A 224 32.87 14.45 -0.16
N SER A 225 33.16 15.43 -1.00
CA SER A 225 34.40 16.19 -0.96
C SER A 225 34.35 17.04 0.31
N PRO A 226 35.32 16.96 1.25
CA PRO A 226 35.28 17.68 2.52
C PRO A 226 35.44 19.20 2.44
N CYS A 227 35.26 19.83 1.28
CA CYS A 227 35.55 21.25 1.10
C CYS A 227 34.28 22.03 0.79
N HIS A 228 33.90 22.85 1.78
CA HIS A 228 32.97 23.97 1.69
C HIS A 228 32.98 24.70 0.34
N SER A 229 31.79 24.91 -0.22
CA SER A 229 31.46 26.19 -0.83
C SER A 229 29.94 26.38 -0.81
N ASP A 230 29.49 27.23 0.12
CA ASP A 230 28.21 27.91 0.00
C ASP A 230 28.14 28.61 -1.36
N GLY A 231 27.09 28.35 -2.13
CA GLY A 231 26.92 28.84 -3.48
C GLY A 231 25.48 28.69 -3.94
N TYR A 232 24.66 29.65 -3.52
CA TYR A 232 23.31 29.93 -3.98
C TYR A 232 23.04 29.54 -5.44
N HIS A 233 22.06 28.68 -5.70
CA HIS A 233 20.95 28.96 -6.61
C HIS A 233 19.81 27.93 -6.41
N SER A 234 18.62 28.50 -6.24
CA SER A 234 17.35 27.91 -5.85
C SER A 234 16.72 27.05 -6.94
N GLU A 235 16.20 25.88 -6.56
CA GLU A 235 14.84 25.40 -6.88
C GLU A 235 14.49 24.11 -6.09
N SER A 236 13.67 24.33 -5.03
CA SER A 236 12.70 23.42 -4.39
C SER A 236 13.10 22.05 -3.80
N GLU A 237 14.19 21.99 -3.02
CA GLU A 237 14.44 20.90 -2.04
C GLU A 237 13.72 21.09 -0.68
N GLN A 238 13.07 22.24 -0.47
CA GLN A 238 12.46 22.60 0.82
C GLN A 238 11.26 21.74 1.26
N GLU A 239 10.59 21.00 0.36
CA GLU A 239 9.48 20.12 0.76
C GLU A 239 9.94 18.75 1.25
N VAL A 240 11.06 18.23 0.76
CA VAL A 240 11.56 16.90 1.13
C VAL A 240 12.28 16.96 2.48
N ASP A 241 13.05 18.02 2.71
CA ASP A 241 13.81 18.19 3.95
C ASP A 241 12.90 18.46 5.17
N LYS A 242 11.83 19.25 4.99
CA LYS A 242 10.82 19.46 6.06
C LYS A 242 10.07 18.18 6.44
N ARG A 243 9.90 17.24 5.51
CA ARG A 243 9.19 15.97 5.75
C ARG A 243 10.05 15.00 6.57
N ASN A 244 11.37 14.99 6.33
CA ASN A 244 12.31 14.23 7.12
C ASN A 244 12.49 14.86 8.51
N ASP A 245 12.68 16.18 8.60
CA ASP A 245 12.78 16.92 9.86
C ASP A 245 11.54 16.72 10.77
N ALA A 246 10.33 16.74 10.21
CA ALA A 246 9.12 16.47 10.99
C ALA A 246 9.03 15.01 11.47
N THR A 247 9.46 14.06 10.65
CA THR A 247 9.48 12.64 11.01
C THR A 247 10.50 12.36 12.10
N ASP A 248 11.68 12.97 12.00
CA ASP A 248 12.77 12.84 12.96
C ASP A 248 12.44 13.52 14.29
N ARG A 249 11.82 14.72 14.26
CA ARG A 249 11.29 15.38 15.47
C ARG A 249 10.20 14.57 16.15
N TYR A 250 9.30 13.96 15.37
CA TYR A 250 8.24 13.11 15.92
C TYR A 250 8.81 11.84 16.55
N ALA A 251 9.81 11.21 15.89
CA ALA A 251 10.52 10.07 16.44
C ALA A 251 11.23 10.44 17.75
N ALA A 252 11.93 11.58 17.79
CA ALA A 252 12.59 12.09 18.99
C ALA A 252 11.58 12.32 20.14
N LEU A 253 10.46 12.97 19.88
CA LEU A 253 9.38 13.17 20.86
C LEU A 253 8.81 11.84 21.38
N TYR A 254 8.60 10.87 20.49
CA TYR A 254 8.12 9.55 20.89
C TYR A 254 9.11 8.84 21.80
N PHE A 255 10.38 8.75 21.42
CA PHE A 255 11.40 8.09 22.24
C PHE A 255 11.64 8.80 23.58
N GLN A 256 11.55 10.13 23.61
CA GLN A 256 11.72 10.93 24.83
C GLN A 256 10.58 10.71 25.83
N ASN A 257 9.33 10.60 25.36
CA ASN A 257 8.15 10.53 26.23
C ASN A 257 7.66 9.11 26.51
N ARG A 258 8.06 8.13 25.69
CA ARG A 258 7.67 6.72 25.84
C ARG A 258 7.98 6.14 27.23
N PRO A 259 9.15 6.37 27.87
CA PRO A 259 9.44 5.80 29.18
C PRO A 259 8.44 6.26 30.25
N ARG A 260 8.14 7.57 30.31
CA ARG A 260 7.16 8.14 31.25
C ARG A 260 5.74 7.62 31.00
N ALA A 261 5.38 7.45 29.73
CA ALA A 261 4.08 6.92 29.37
C ALA A 261 3.93 5.43 29.73
N LEU A 262 5.02 4.64 29.61
CA LEU A 262 5.04 3.25 30.09
C LEU A 262 4.95 3.18 31.61
N GLU A 263 5.69 4.02 32.33
CA GLU A 263 5.63 4.11 33.80
C GLU A 263 4.21 4.45 34.30
N ALA A 264 3.51 5.38 33.63
CA ALA A 264 2.12 5.69 33.94
C ALA A 264 1.14 4.56 33.60
N LEU A 265 1.46 3.72 32.62
CA LEU A 265 0.67 2.51 32.31
C LEU A 265 1.01 1.35 33.27
N ASP A 266 2.23 1.32 33.82
CA ASP A 266 2.68 0.33 34.79
C ASP A 266 2.07 0.57 36.17
N SER A 267 1.74 1.83 36.51
CA SER A 267 1.05 2.18 37.76
C SER A 267 -0.44 1.81 37.80
N LEU A 268 -1.01 1.40 36.66
CA LEU A 268 -2.39 0.91 36.56
C LEU A 268 -2.42 -0.60 36.90
N PRO A 269 -3.11 -1.01 37.99
CA PRO A 269 -3.11 -2.40 38.46
C PRO A 269 -3.59 -3.40 37.39
N GLU A 270 -4.59 -2.99 36.60
CA GLU A 270 -5.19 -3.81 35.54
C GLU A 270 -4.23 -4.08 34.36
N LEU A 271 -3.16 -3.29 34.23
CA LEU A 271 -2.24 -3.36 33.10
C LEU A 271 -0.87 -3.92 33.48
N GLN A 272 -0.57 -4.16 34.76
CA GLN A 272 0.77 -4.48 35.27
C GLN A 272 1.48 -5.58 34.46
N TYR A 273 0.80 -6.67 34.11
CA TYR A 273 1.35 -7.79 33.33
C TYR A 273 0.99 -7.78 31.83
N ALA A 274 0.23 -6.78 31.37
CA ALA A 274 -0.30 -6.71 30.00
C ALA A 274 0.60 -5.91 29.04
N THR A 275 1.86 -6.33 28.88
CA THR A 275 2.87 -5.64 28.05
C THR A 275 2.44 -5.38 26.61
N GLN A 276 1.76 -6.35 25.99
CA GLN A 276 1.20 -6.22 24.64
C GLN A 276 0.06 -5.19 24.56
N LEU A 277 -0.76 -5.08 25.61
CA LEU A 277 -1.85 -4.12 25.67
C LEU A 277 -1.31 -2.70 25.86
N LYS A 278 -0.28 -2.51 26.71
CA LYS A 278 0.43 -1.24 26.88
C LYS A 278 1.02 -0.72 25.58
N ALA A 279 1.67 -1.59 24.81
CA ALA A 279 2.22 -1.25 23.50
C ALA A 279 1.11 -0.84 22.51
N LYS A 280 -0.03 -1.55 22.51
CA LYS A 280 -1.20 -1.21 21.69
C LYS A 280 -1.83 0.11 22.10
N ILE A 281 -1.94 0.41 23.39
CA ILE A 281 -2.46 1.69 23.89
C ILE A 281 -1.57 2.84 23.41
N LEU A 282 -0.25 2.73 23.59
CA LEU A 282 0.69 3.75 23.12
C LEU A 282 0.61 3.96 21.61
N PHE A 283 0.54 2.88 20.83
CA PHE A 283 0.41 2.96 19.38
C PHE A 283 -0.91 3.63 18.98
N SER A 284 -2.02 3.26 19.61
CA SER A 284 -3.34 3.87 19.37
C SER A 284 -3.35 5.38 19.63
N VAL A 285 -2.76 5.83 20.73
CA VAL A 285 -2.67 7.26 21.07
C VAL A 285 -1.84 8.03 20.04
N VAL A 286 -0.71 7.49 19.62
CA VAL A 286 0.15 8.05 18.56
C VAL A 286 -0.63 8.21 17.25
N VAL A 287 -1.34 7.16 16.83
CA VAL A 287 -2.14 7.16 15.59
C VAL A 287 -3.32 8.14 15.67
N LEU A 288 -4.02 8.18 16.81
CA LEU A 288 -5.13 9.11 17.05
C LEU A 288 -4.64 10.56 17.04
N ALA A 289 -3.55 10.87 17.75
CA ALA A 289 -2.97 12.21 17.75
C ALA A 289 -2.57 12.67 16.33
N PHE A 290 -1.92 11.79 15.56
CA PHE A 290 -1.55 12.10 14.18
C PHE A 290 -2.77 12.36 13.30
N ARG A 291 -3.80 11.51 13.37
CA ARG A 291 -5.04 11.70 12.60
C ARG A 291 -5.74 13.01 12.99
N THR A 292 -5.79 13.34 14.27
CA THR A 292 -6.37 14.59 14.76
C THR A 292 -5.61 15.80 14.23
N CYS A 293 -4.27 15.81 14.31
CA CYS A 293 -3.45 16.90 13.78
C CYS A 293 -3.60 17.06 12.26
N LYS A 294 -3.65 15.94 11.52
CA LYS A 294 -3.88 15.95 10.07
C LYS A 294 -5.23 16.57 9.72
N ASN A 295 -6.29 16.12 10.40
CA ASN A 295 -7.65 16.64 10.18
C ASN A 295 -7.75 18.12 10.53
N LEU A 296 -7.10 18.56 11.62
CA LEU A 296 -7.06 19.97 12.03
C LEU A 296 -6.37 20.84 10.99
N ARG A 297 -5.21 20.38 10.47
CA ARG A 297 -4.47 21.06 9.39
C ARG A 297 -5.32 21.20 8.14
N GLU A 298 -5.97 20.12 7.70
CA GLU A 298 -6.84 20.13 6.52
C GLU A 298 -8.09 21.01 6.72
N SER A 299 -8.63 21.07 7.93
CA SER A 299 -9.73 21.99 8.25
C SER A 299 -9.28 23.45 8.20
N LYS A 300 -8.14 23.77 8.82
CA LYS A 300 -7.61 25.14 8.83
C LYS A 300 -7.18 25.61 7.44
N LEU A 301 -6.55 24.75 6.65
CA LEU A 301 -6.21 25.05 5.26
C LEU A 301 -7.47 25.43 4.45
N ARG A 302 -8.54 24.63 4.57
CA ARG A 302 -9.82 24.91 3.88
C ARG A 302 -10.47 26.20 4.36
N GLU A 303 -10.41 26.49 5.66
CA GLU A 303 -10.93 27.73 6.24
C GLU A 303 -10.15 28.96 5.73
N THR A 304 -8.82 28.88 5.68
CA THR A 304 -7.95 29.92 5.14
C THR A 304 -8.17 30.14 3.65
N LEU A 305 -8.29 29.07 2.85
CA LEU A 305 -8.57 29.17 1.41
C LEU A 305 -9.92 29.84 1.13
N ARG A 306 -10.96 29.49 1.91
CA ARG A 306 -12.26 30.18 1.85
C ARG A 306 -12.16 31.66 2.23
N SER A 307 -11.42 31.98 3.29
CA SER A 307 -11.21 33.37 3.74
C SER A 307 -10.46 34.22 2.71
N LEU A 308 -9.60 33.59 1.90
CA LEU A 308 -8.80 34.26 0.87
C LEU A 308 -9.48 34.30 -0.52
N HIS A 309 -10.72 33.80 -0.64
CA HIS A 309 -11.46 33.68 -1.92
C HIS A 309 -10.65 32.98 -3.04
N VAL A 310 -9.73 32.09 -2.68
CA VAL A 310 -8.98 31.29 -3.64
C VAL A 310 -9.81 30.06 -3.99
N ASP A 311 -10.38 30.05 -5.20
CA ASP A 311 -11.14 28.91 -5.70
C ASP A 311 -10.18 27.72 -5.94
N GLU A 312 -10.54 26.52 -5.47
CA GLU A 312 -9.67 25.32 -5.48
C GLU A 312 -9.21 24.92 -6.89
N ARG A 313 -9.85 25.47 -7.94
CA ARG A 313 -9.55 25.18 -9.35
C ARG A 313 -8.30 25.89 -9.88
N THR A 314 -7.87 27.01 -9.28
CA THR A 314 -6.72 27.77 -9.78
C THR A 314 -5.37 27.20 -9.32
N SER A 315 -5.36 26.34 -8.30
CA SER A 315 -4.13 25.71 -7.78
C SER A 315 -3.76 24.40 -8.49
N ALA A 316 -4.66 23.83 -9.31
CA ALA A 316 -4.38 22.61 -10.08
C ALA A 316 -3.57 22.87 -11.37
N ALA A 317 -3.35 24.14 -11.75
CA ALA A 317 -2.68 24.51 -13.00
C ALA A 317 -1.15 24.64 -12.89
N HIS A 318 -0.55 24.47 -11.70
CA HIS A 318 0.91 24.55 -11.50
C HIS A 318 1.55 23.26 -11.00
N VAL A 319 0.87 22.11 -11.16
CA VAL A 319 1.49 20.80 -10.95
C VAL A 319 1.19 19.90 -12.14
N PHE A 320 1.82 20.20 -13.28
CA PHE A 320 2.18 19.24 -14.32
C PHE A 320 3.55 19.59 -14.88
#